data_AF-R7GXG9-F1
#
_entry.id   AF-R7GXG9-F1
#
_cell.length_a   1.000
_cell.length_b   1.000
_cell.length_c   1.000
_cell.angle_alpha   90.00
_cell.angle_beta   90.00
_cell.angle_gamma   90.00
#
_symmetry.space_group_name_H-M   'P 1'
#
loop_
_entity.id
_entity.type
_entity.pdbx_description
1 polymer ?
#
loop_
_entity_poly.entity_id
_entity_poly.type
_entity_poly.pdbx_seq_one_letter_code
_entity_poly.pdbx_strand_id
1 'polypeptide(L)'
;MTQKEFEERIKSPAIQTMILSHQIGGVAYELSKRLNVSPARALDLFYRSQTCADLHNRNTGLYLYGNLYIADEFMLECQAKQ
;
A
#
# COMPACT_ATOMS: atom_id res chain seq x y z
N MET A 1 16.85 15.21 -19.59
CA MET A 1 16.81 14.42 -18.34
C MET A 1 17.37 13.06 -18.65
N THR A 2 18.49 12.71 -18.02
CA THR A 2 19.13 11.40 -18.17
C THR A 2 18.43 10.37 -17.27
N GLN A 3 18.63 9.07 -17.56
CA GLN A 3 18.11 7.97 -16.72
C GLN A 3 18.57 8.12 -15.27
N LYS A 4 19.85 8.47 -15.07
CA LYS A 4 20.45 8.67 -13.75
C LYS A 4 19.80 9.82 -12.98
N GLU A 5 19.56 10.95 -13.64
CA GLU A 5 18.87 12.10 -13.04
C GLU A 5 17.42 11.76 -12.62
N PHE A 6 16.73 10.93 -13.41
CA PHE A 6 15.40 10.47 -13.04
C PHE A 6 15.43 9.54 -11.82
N GLU A 7 16.35 8.57 -11.80
CA GLU A 7 16.53 7.65 -10.67
C GLU A 7 16.90 8.36 -9.37
N GLU A 8 17.70 9.41 -9.43
CA GLU A 8 18.03 10.24 -8.27
C GLU A 8 16.80 11.04 -7.78
N ARG A 9 16.01 11.58 -8.70
CA ARG A 9 14.77 12.30 -8.34
C ARG A 9 13.75 11.40 -7.68
N ILE A 10 13.49 10.20 -8.21
CA ILE A 10 12.49 9.31 -7.60
C ILE A 10 12.88 8.87 -6.19
N LYS A 11 14.18 8.87 -5.84
CA LYS A 11 14.66 8.55 -4.49
C LYS A 11 14.41 9.67 -3.47
N SER A 12 13.97 10.86 -3.89
CA SER A 12 13.64 11.93 -2.95
C SER A 12 12.56 11.47 -1.96
N PRO A 13 12.70 11.77 -0.65
CA PRO A 13 11.71 11.39 0.36
C PRO A 13 10.30 11.87 0.01
N ALA A 14 10.15 13.09 -0.51
CA ALA A 14 8.84 13.63 -0.86
C ALA A 14 8.18 12.84 -2.00
N ILE A 15 8.95 12.43 -3.02
CA ILE A 15 8.44 11.62 -4.13
C ILE A 15 8.11 10.21 -3.65
N GLN A 16 8.96 9.61 -2.82
CA GLN A 16 8.70 8.30 -2.23
C GLN A 16 7.41 8.30 -1.39
N THR A 17 7.20 9.31 -0.55
CA THR A 17 5.95 9.49 0.21
C THR A 17 4.76 9.61 -0.72
N MET A 18 4.85 10.42 -1.78
CA MET A 18 3.76 10.60 -2.75
C MET A 18 3.40 9.29 -3.46
N ILE A 19 4.39 8.50 -3.90
CA ILE A 19 4.19 7.21 -4.54
C ILE A 19 3.51 6.24 -3.58
N LEU A 20 4.01 6.15 -2.34
CA LEU A 20 3.46 5.25 -1.33
C LEU A 20 2.02 5.63 -0.96
N SER A 21 1.73 6.92 -0.77
CA SER A 21 0.37 7.40 -0.51
C SER A 21 -0.59 7.06 -1.65
N HIS A 22 -0.15 7.16 -2.91
CA HIS A 22 -0.94 6.74 -4.06
C HIS A 22 -1.24 5.22 -4.04
N GLN A 23 -0.24 4.40 -3.74
CA GLN A 23 -0.38 2.95 -3.62
C GLN A 23 -1.36 2.57 -2.51
N ILE A 24 -1.23 3.18 -1.33
CA ILE A 24 -2.15 2.99 -0.19
C ILE A 24 -3.59 3.34 -0.59
N GLY A 25 -3.80 4.46 -1.30
CA GLY A 25 -5.12 4.85 -1.79
C GLY A 25 -5.71 3.82 -2.75
N GLY A 26 -4.89 3.26 -3.64
CA GLY A 26 -5.30 2.19 -4.55
C GLY A 26 -5.68 0.89 -3.82
N VAL A 27 -4.90 0.47 -2.82
CA VAL A 27 -5.23 -0.69 -1.98
C VAL A 27 -6.53 -0.46 -1.22
N ALA A 28 -6.72 0.72 -0.62
CA ALA A 28 -7.95 1.04 0.11
C ALA A 28 -9.20 1.00 -0.78
N TYR A 29 -9.09 1.42 -2.04
CA TYR A 29 -10.18 1.31 -3.02
C TYR A 29 -10.49 -0.15 -3.40
N GLU A 30 -9.48 -1.00 -3.54
CA GLU A 30 -9.70 -2.43 -3.76
C GLU A 30 -10.38 -3.10 -2.56
N LEU A 31 -9.93 -2.77 -1.34
CA LEU A 31 -10.51 -3.29 -0.11
C LEU A 31 -11.94 -2.80 0.11
N SER A 32 -12.27 -1.57 -0.26
CA SER A 32 -13.63 -1.04 -0.11
C SER A 32 -14.64 -1.84 -0.93
N LYS A 33 -14.25 -2.28 -2.13
CA LYS A 33 -15.06 -3.15 -2.99
C LYS A 33 -15.24 -4.55 -2.37
N ARG A 34 -14.16 -5.15 -1.87
CA ARG A 34 -14.16 -6.53 -1.31
C ARG A 34 -14.90 -6.65 0.01
N LEU A 35 -14.78 -5.64 0.88
CA LEU A 35 -15.40 -5.61 2.21
C LEU A 35 -16.81 -4.96 2.19
N ASN A 36 -17.22 -4.38 1.06
CA ASN A 36 -18.45 -3.61 0.92
C ASN A 36 -18.59 -2.49 1.97
N VAL A 37 -17.54 -1.68 2.11
CA VAL A 37 -17.47 -0.51 3.01
C VAL A 37 -17.07 0.74 2.24
N SER A 38 -17.18 1.92 2.85
CA SER A 38 -16.69 3.15 2.22
C SER A 38 -15.17 3.12 2.03
N PRO A 39 -14.61 3.80 1.01
CA PRO A 39 -13.16 3.91 0.83
C PRO A 39 -12.44 4.48 2.06
N ALA A 40 -13.04 5.45 2.75
CA ALA A 40 -12.49 6.01 3.98
C ALA A 40 -12.41 4.96 5.10
N ARG A 41 -13.43 4.09 5.22
CA ARG A 41 -13.42 3.01 6.21
C ARG A 41 -12.40 1.92 5.84
N ALA A 42 -12.29 1.56 4.56
CA ALA A 42 -11.28 0.62 4.09
C ALA A 42 -9.85 1.14 4.33
N LEU A 43 -9.64 2.45 4.12
CA LEU A 43 -8.37 3.11 4.40
C LEU A 43 -8.01 3.06 5.89
N ASP A 44 -8.95 3.38 6.78
CA ASP A 44 -8.76 3.28 8.23
C ASP A 44 -8.42 1.84 8.68
N LEU A 45 -9.15 0.85 8.16
CA LEU A 45 -8.88 -0.55 8.44
C LEU A 45 -7.49 -0.96 7.95
N PHE A 46 -7.12 -0.55 6.73
CA PHE A 46 -5.82 -0.86 6.16
C PHE A 46 -4.69 -0.23 6.98
N TYR A 47 -4.78 1.04 7.38
CA TYR A 47 -3.75 1.68 8.23
C TYR A 47 -3.51 0.97 9.57
N ARG A 48 -4.49 0.24 10.08
CA ARG A 48 -4.41 -0.50 11.35
C ARG A 48 -3.90 -1.94 11.19
N SER A 49 -3.62 -2.38 9.96
CA SER A 49 -3.20 -3.73 9.64
C SER A 49 -1.69 -3.92 9.73
N GLN A 50 -1.25 -5.16 9.97
CA GLN A 50 0.15 -5.54 9.85
C GLN A 50 0.62 -5.41 8.40
N THR A 51 -0.24 -5.74 7.45
CA THR A 51 0.01 -5.59 6.01
C THR A 51 0.42 -4.16 5.65
N CYS A 52 -0.22 -3.14 6.23
CA CYS A 52 0.17 -1.75 6.01
C CYS A 52 1.49 -1.39 6.70
N ALA A 53 1.75 -1.91 7.90
CA ALA A 53 3.06 -1.74 8.55
C ALA A 53 4.19 -2.37 7.70
N ASP A 54 3.94 -3.55 7.13
CA ASP A 54 4.86 -4.25 6.25
C ASP A 54 5.05 -3.53 4.92
N LEU A 55 4.00 -2.88 4.40
CA LEU A 55 4.07 -2.03 3.20
C LEU A 55 5.02 -0.84 3.40
N HIS A 56 5.06 -0.25 4.59
CA HIS A 56 6.00 0.82 4.93
C HIS A 56 7.43 0.32 5.18
N ASN A 57 7.60 -0.97 5.46
CA ASN A 57 8.90 -1.57 5.75
C ASN A 57 9.57 -2.05 4.45
N ARG A 58 10.62 -1.33 4.01
CA ARG A 58 11.33 -1.70 2.77
C ARG A 58 11.94 -3.10 2.77
N ASN A 59 12.21 -3.69 3.95
CA ASN A 59 12.80 -5.02 4.04
C ASN A 59 11.83 -6.15 3.66
N THR A 60 10.52 -5.88 3.64
CA THR A 60 9.51 -6.87 3.23
C THR A 60 9.39 -6.96 1.71
N GLY A 61 9.79 -5.90 0.99
CA GLY A 61 9.57 -5.77 -0.45
C GLY A 61 8.12 -5.55 -0.86
N LEU A 62 7.16 -5.45 0.08
CA LEU A 62 5.73 -5.43 -0.23
C LEU A 62 5.33 -4.23 -1.11
N TYR A 63 6.03 -3.11 -1.00
CA TYR A 63 5.85 -1.91 -1.84
C TYR A 63 6.12 -2.13 -3.34
N LEU A 64 6.79 -3.23 -3.71
CA LEU A 64 7.05 -3.61 -5.11
C LEU A 64 5.85 -4.32 -5.75
N TYR A 65 4.87 -4.76 -4.95
CA TYR A 65 3.72 -5.51 -5.43
C TYR A 65 2.54 -4.61 -5.78
N GLY A 66 1.69 -5.11 -6.68
CA GLY A 66 0.48 -4.41 -7.11
C GLY A 66 -0.60 -4.36 -6.02
N ASN A 67 -1.52 -3.41 -6.15
CA ASN A 67 -2.57 -3.17 -5.16
C ASN A 67 -3.43 -4.40 -4.85
N LEU A 68 -3.72 -5.24 -5.86
CA LEU A 68 -4.52 -6.46 -5.67
C LEU A 68 -3.81 -7.49 -4.79
N TYR A 69 -2.50 -7.66 -4.97
CA TYR A 69 -1.70 -8.58 -4.14
C TYR A 69 -1.66 -8.10 -2.68
N ILE A 70 -1.41 -6.81 -2.46
CA ILE A 70 -1.41 -6.22 -1.11
C ILE A 70 -2.80 -6.34 -0.47
N ALA A 71 -3.87 -6.17 -1.25
CA ALA A 71 -5.22 -6.41 -0.77
C ALA A 71 -5.49 -7.88 -0.42
N ASP A 72 -4.90 -8.84 -1.15
CA ASP A 72 -4.98 -10.27 -0.80
C ASP A 72 -4.27 -10.56 0.53
N GLU A 73 -3.07 -10.02 0.75
CA GLU A 73 -2.34 -10.14 2.02
C GLU A 73 -3.15 -9.61 3.21
N PHE A 74 -3.78 -8.45 3.05
CA PHE A 74 -4.67 -7.89 4.08
C PHE A 74 -5.86 -8.83 4.36
N MET A 75 -6.47 -9.42 3.33
CA MET A 75 -7.59 -10.34 3.51
C MET A 75 -7.15 -11.62 4.24
N LEU A 76 -5.95 -12.13 3.94
CA LEU A 76 -5.35 -13.27 4.66
C LEU A 76 -5.09 -12.93 6.13
N GLU A 77 -4.55 -11.74 6.42
CA GLU A 77 -4.36 -11.25 7.79
C GLU A 77 -5.69 -11.20 8.56
N CYS A 78 -6.77 -10.72 7.92
CA CYS A 78 -8.09 -10.68 8.54
C CYS A 78 -8.64 -12.08 8.85
N GLN A 79 -8.39 -13.07 7.98
CA GLN A 79 -8.82 -14.45 8.20
C GLN A 79 -8.05 -15.12 9.35
N ALA A 80 -6.75 -14.86 9.48
CA ALA A 80 -5.93 -15.43 10.54
C ALA A 80 -6.25 -14.87 11.95
N LYS A 81 -6.93 -13.72 12.01
CA LYS A 81 -7.35 -13.05 13.26
C LYS A 81 -8.76 -13.42 13.72
N GLN A 82 -9.50 -14.22 12.95
CA GLN A 82 -10.82 -14.76 13.30
C GLN A 82 -10.68 -16.14 13.94
#